data_AF-A0A397FZ66-F1
#
_entry.id   AF-A0A397FZ66-F1
#
_cell.length_a   1.000
_cell.length_b   1.000
_cell.length_c   1.000
_cell.angle_alpha   90.00
_cell.angle_beta   90.00
_cell.angle_gamma   90.00
#
_symmetry.space_group_name_H-M   'P 1'
#
loop_
_entity.id
_entity.type
_entity.pdbx_description
1 polymer ?
#
loop_
_entity_poly.entity_id
_entity_poly.type
_entity_poly.pdbx_seq_one_letter_code
_entity_poly.pdbx_strand_id
1 'polypeptide(L)'
;MVGSTPIQGSQLVETQEPEIDLFKKLNSYPFGTDVEFAKGLSIILGHPDIPATEAEIDREDDLVLQAKCFYFSRKEQLSPPLDFEKYKTWLGSTPTAEPSSNAEINNYDSQRASASETAVPPGLVPTNQQSPSIQEPAYPSSFARIVELITTGQQIPGIQQIPDTVLTGHDTPSEKPRRRKPWEIDDEFTRG
;
A
#
# COMPACT_ATOMS: atom_id res chain seq x y z
N MET A 1 11.47 -60.21 2.52
CA MET A 1 11.07 -59.44 3.72
C MET A 1 10.85 -58.01 3.27
N VAL A 2 9.60 -57.56 3.43
CA VAL A 2 9.15 -56.19 3.18
C VAL A 2 9.92 -55.18 4.03
N GLY A 3 10.12 -54.00 3.46
CA GLY A 3 10.96 -52.94 4.02
C GLY A 3 10.43 -52.34 5.32
N SER A 4 11.28 -51.51 5.93
CA SER A 4 10.89 -50.46 6.85
C SER A 4 12.05 -49.47 6.96
N THR A 5 11.92 -48.37 6.24
CA THR A 5 12.37 -47.05 6.69
C THR A 5 11.72 -46.75 8.06
N PRO A 6 12.40 -45.95 8.89
CA PRO A 6 11.71 -44.77 9.39
C PRO A 6 12.57 -43.49 9.26
N ILE A 7 12.07 -42.45 8.59
CA ILE A 7 11.34 -41.28 9.15
C ILE A 7 12.17 -40.59 10.26
N GLN A 8 12.69 -39.37 10.04
CA GLN A 8 11.95 -38.11 10.25
C GLN A 8 12.84 -36.90 9.93
N GLY A 9 12.19 -35.91 9.31
CA GLY A 9 12.84 -34.75 8.71
C GLY A 9 13.50 -33.79 9.69
N SER A 10 14.59 -33.21 9.22
CA SER A 10 15.09 -31.91 9.61
C SER A 10 15.64 -31.30 8.34
N GLN A 11 14.74 -30.77 7.50
CA GLN A 11 15.11 -29.85 6.43
C GLN A 11 15.56 -28.56 7.11
N LEU A 12 16.82 -28.57 7.58
CA LEU A 12 17.52 -27.38 8.02
C LEU A 12 17.87 -26.64 6.74
N VAL A 13 17.10 -25.58 6.48
CA VAL A 13 17.19 -24.71 5.31
C VAL A 13 18.65 -24.31 5.11
N GLU A 14 19.26 -24.84 4.04
CA GLU A 14 20.60 -24.48 3.58
C GLU A 14 20.59 -23.03 3.11
N THR A 15 20.70 -22.10 4.06
CA THR A 15 20.96 -20.69 3.79
C THR A 15 22.46 -20.61 3.54
N GLN A 16 22.87 -20.28 2.31
CA GLN A 16 24.28 -20.18 1.96
C GLN A 16 24.95 -19.15 2.91
N GLU A 17 26.09 -19.51 3.53
CA GLU A 17 26.87 -18.59 4.38
C GLU A 17 27.08 -17.17 3.80
N PRO A 18 27.33 -16.97 2.48
CA PRO A 18 27.38 -15.62 1.91
C PRO A 18 26.08 -14.84 2.08
N GLU A 19 24.91 -15.47 1.97
CA GLU A 19 23.60 -14.79 2.13
C GLU A 19 23.40 -14.31 3.58
N ILE A 20 23.85 -15.09 4.56
CA ILE A 20 23.78 -14.70 5.99
C ILE A 20 24.62 -13.45 6.26
N ASP A 21 25.81 -13.37 5.65
CA ASP A 21 26.67 -12.19 5.77
C ASP A 21 26.05 -10.96 5.09
N LEU A 22 25.38 -11.15 3.95
CA LEU A 22 24.59 -10.10 3.29
C LEU A 22 23.45 -9.61 4.19
N PHE A 23 22.72 -10.50 4.87
CA PHE A 23 21.63 -10.12 5.76
C PHE A 23 22.10 -9.29 6.95
N LYS A 24 23.24 -9.64 7.56
CA LYS A 24 23.86 -8.83 8.62
C LYS A 24 24.27 -7.45 8.11
N LYS A 25 24.83 -7.40 6.90
CA LYS A 25 25.27 -6.16 6.27
C LYS A 25 24.09 -5.27 5.86
N LEU A 26 22.99 -5.87 5.41
CA LEU A 26 21.71 -5.22 5.17
C LEU A 26 21.20 -4.57 6.45
N ASN A 27 21.17 -5.32 7.57
CA ASN A 27 20.67 -4.82 8.85
C ASN A 27 21.56 -3.72 9.47
N SER A 28 22.86 -3.74 9.15
CA SER A 28 23.82 -2.72 9.60
C SER A 28 23.87 -1.48 8.68
N TYR A 29 23.16 -1.49 7.55
CA TYR A 29 23.23 -0.43 6.57
C TYR A 29 22.42 0.82 7.00
N PRO A 30 22.99 2.04 6.95
CA PRO A 30 22.32 3.24 7.43
C PRO A 30 21.34 3.83 6.39
N PHE A 31 20.20 3.18 6.18
CA PHE A 31 19.18 3.61 5.22
C PHE A 31 18.65 5.03 5.45
N GLY A 32 18.63 5.52 6.69
CA GLY A 32 18.17 6.89 7.02
C GLY A 32 19.06 8.01 6.46
N THR A 33 20.34 7.72 6.21
CA THR A 33 21.27 8.70 5.62
C THR A 33 21.24 8.73 4.08
N ASP A 34 20.54 7.78 3.48
CA ASP A 34 20.57 7.53 2.05
C ASP A 34 19.41 8.24 1.33
N VAL A 35 19.74 9.37 0.69
CA VAL A 35 18.76 10.21 0.00
C VAL A 35 18.16 9.50 -1.23
N GLU A 36 18.92 8.63 -1.89
CA GLU A 36 18.41 7.90 -3.06
C GLU A 36 17.38 6.86 -2.64
N PHE A 37 17.67 6.14 -1.54
CA PHE A 37 16.72 5.21 -0.96
C PHE A 37 15.46 5.94 -0.47
N ALA A 38 15.60 7.05 0.27
CA ALA A 38 14.46 7.81 0.78
C ALA A 38 13.54 8.34 -0.33
N LYS A 39 14.10 8.78 -1.46
CA LYS A 39 13.34 9.17 -2.65
C LYS A 39 12.66 7.99 -3.34
N GLY A 40 13.36 6.86 -3.46
CA GLY A 40 12.77 5.64 -4.02
C GLY A 40 11.61 5.12 -3.18
N LEU A 41 11.77 5.16 -1.85
CA LEU A 41 10.76 4.72 -0.90
C LEU A 41 9.53 5.64 -0.91
N SER A 42 9.71 6.96 -1.03
CA SER A 42 8.55 7.87 -1.07
C SER A 42 7.67 7.69 -2.31
N ILE A 43 8.25 7.26 -3.44
CA ILE A 43 7.50 6.86 -4.63
C ILE A 43 6.65 5.62 -4.33
N ILE A 44 7.23 4.63 -3.64
CA ILE A 44 6.55 3.38 -3.27
C ILE A 44 5.42 3.64 -2.26
N LEU A 45 5.61 4.59 -1.33
CA LEU A 45 4.60 4.99 -0.33
C LEU A 45 3.53 5.95 -0.89
N GLY A 46 3.67 6.45 -2.12
CA GLY A 46 2.67 7.29 -2.79
C GLY A 46 2.75 8.80 -2.47
N HIS A 47 3.91 9.28 -2.02
CA HIS A 47 4.16 10.69 -1.72
C HIS A 47 5.48 11.16 -2.37
N PRO A 48 5.54 11.26 -3.70
CA PRO A 48 6.78 11.50 -4.45
C PRO A 48 7.39 12.89 -4.22
N ASP A 49 6.61 13.88 -3.80
CA ASP A 49 7.07 15.25 -3.55
C ASP A 49 7.85 15.40 -2.24
N ILE A 50 7.70 14.44 -1.31
CA ILE A 50 8.30 14.49 0.03
C ILE A 50 9.21 13.27 0.17
N PRO A 51 10.51 13.42 0.48
CA PRO A 51 11.35 12.25 0.74
C PRO A 51 10.84 11.48 1.95
N ALA A 52 10.99 10.15 1.94
CA ALA A 52 10.57 9.33 3.08
C ALA A 52 11.31 9.77 4.35
N THR A 53 10.56 9.93 5.43
CA THR A 53 11.07 10.33 6.74
C THR A 53 11.83 9.16 7.38
N GLU A 54 12.74 9.43 8.31
CA GLU A 54 13.46 8.39 9.06
C GLU A 54 12.50 7.37 9.70
N ALA A 55 11.39 7.82 10.27
CA ALA A 55 10.35 6.95 10.83
C ALA A 55 9.64 6.06 9.79
N GLU A 56 9.64 6.43 8.51
CA GLU A 56 9.08 5.62 7.41
C GLU A 56 10.11 4.63 6.88
N ILE A 57 11.38 5.03 6.88
CA ILE A 57 12.52 4.20 6.50
C ILE A 57 12.78 3.11 7.54
N ASP A 58 12.56 3.40 8.83
CA ASP A 58 12.76 2.44 9.93
C ASP A 58 11.68 1.35 10.00
N ARG A 59 10.51 1.57 9.38
CA ARG A 59 9.40 0.60 9.44
C ARG A 59 9.84 -0.80 8.99
N GLU A 60 9.30 -1.78 9.70
CA GLU A 60 9.49 -3.21 9.46
C GLU A 60 8.38 -3.82 8.57
N ASP A 61 7.59 -2.97 7.91
CA ASP A 61 6.58 -3.41 6.94
C ASP A 61 7.21 -4.22 5.80
N ASP A 62 6.50 -5.25 5.31
CA ASP A 62 6.96 -6.08 4.18
C ASP A 62 7.37 -5.23 2.96
N LEU A 63 6.66 -4.12 2.71
CA LEU A 63 6.96 -3.20 1.62
C LEU A 63 8.30 -2.49 1.79
N VAL A 64 8.56 -1.95 2.98
CA VAL A 64 9.82 -1.24 3.31
C VAL A 64 10.97 -2.23 3.32
N LEU A 65 10.75 -3.42 3.87
CA LEU A 65 11.74 -4.47 3.96
C LEU A 65 12.09 -5.04 2.57
N GLN A 66 11.11 -5.26 1.71
CA GLN A 66 11.32 -5.62 0.31
C GLN A 66 12.09 -4.52 -0.44
N ALA A 67 11.75 -3.25 -0.23
CA ALA A 67 12.46 -2.12 -0.82
C ALA A 67 13.93 -2.06 -0.35
N LYS A 68 14.20 -2.28 0.94
CA LYS A 68 15.56 -2.39 1.52
C LYS A 68 16.34 -3.51 0.84
N CYS A 69 15.76 -4.72 0.73
CA CYS A 69 16.37 -5.86 0.05
C CYS A 69 16.70 -5.56 -1.42
N PHE A 70 15.75 -4.97 -2.16
CA PHE A 70 15.95 -4.62 -3.57
C PHE A 70 17.04 -3.57 -3.75
N TYR A 71 17.01 -2.50 -2.95
CA TYR A 71 18.00 -1.42 -3.02
C TYR A 71 19.40 -1.94 -2.70
N PHE A 72 19.53 -2.76 -1.66
CA PHE A 72 20.81 -3.35 -1.28
C PHE A 72 21.34 -4.32 -2.34
N SER A 73 20.48 -5.13 -2.94
CA SER A 73 20.84 -6.02 -4.06
C SER A 73 21.43 -5.26 -5.23
N ARG A 74 20.81 -4.13 -5.59
CA ARG A 74 21.30 -3.25 -6.64
C ARG A 74 22.65 -2.63 -6.28
N LYS A 75 22.80 -2.18 -5.03
CA LYS A 75 24.02 -1.51 -4.56
C LYS A 75 25.23 -2.45 -4.51
N GLU A 76 25.02 -3.67 -4.03
CA GLU A 76 26.08 -4.70 -3.96
C GLU A 76 26.23 -5.50 -5.27
N GLN A 77 25.45 -5.16 -6.30
CA GLN A 77 25.46 -5.80 -7.63
C GLN A 77 25.33 -7.33 -7.52
N LEU A 78 24.40 -7.78 -6.69
CA LEU A 78 24.16 -9.20 -6.46
C LEU A 78 23.50 -9.83 -7.69
N SER A 79 24.04 -10.97 -8.12
CA SER A 79 23.45 -11.84 -9.13
C SER A 79 23.51 -13.27 -8.60
N PRO A 80 22.42 -13.84 -8.06
CA PRO A 80 21.03 -13.37 -8.09
C PRO A 80 20.71 -12.23 -7.08
N PRO A 81 19.61 -11.48 -7.26
CA PRO A 81 19.12 -10.51 -6.28
C PRO A 81 18.85 -11.16 -4.93
N LEU A 82 18.96 -10.39 -3.85
CA LEU A 82 18.63 -10.83 -2.50
C LEU A 82 17.13 -11.13 -2.41
N ASP A 83 16.81 -12.35 -1.99
CA ASP A 83 15.42 -12.79 -1.84
C ASP A 83 14.83 -12.27 -0.52
N PHE A 84 13.67 -11.61 -0.63
CA PHE A 84 12.92 -11.07 0.49
C PHE A 84 12.45 -12.17 1.46
N GLU A 85 11.95 -13.30 0.94
CA GLU A 85 11.41 -14.40 1.75
C GLU A 85 12.50 -15.04 2.60
N LYS A 86 13.72 -15.17 2.03
CA LYS A 86 14.88 -15.68 2.75
C LYS A 86 15.30 -14.74 3.88
N TYR A 87 15.32 -13.44 3.64
CA TYR A 87 15.64 -12.46 4.67
C TYR A 87 14.62 -12.49 5.81
N LYS A 88 13.33 -12.58 5.51
CA LYS A 88 12.26 -12.69 6.51
C LYS A 88 12.38 -13.97 7.36
N THR A 89 12.69 -15.09 6.70
CA THR A 89 12.96 -16.37 7.38
C THR A 89 14.19 -16.29 8.28
N TRP A 90 15.26 -15.62 7.81
CA TRP A 90 16.46 -15.38 8.60
C TRP A 90 16.17 -14.50 9.81
N LEU A 91 15.38 -13.43 9.66
CA LEU A 91 15.00 -12.54 10.76
C LEU A 91 14.31 -13.30 11.90
N GLY A 92 13.35 -14.17 11.55
CA GLY A 92 12.67 -15.04 12.53
C GLY A 92 13.55 -16.16 13.12
N SER A 93 14.68 -16.46 12.48
CA SER A 93 15.66 -17.43 12.95
C SER A 93 16.82 -16.79 13.74
N THR A 94 16.99 -15.47 13.66
CA THR A 94 18.04 -14.79 14.44
C THR A 94 17.67 -14.82 15.92
N PRO A 95 18.56 -15.28 16.81
CA PRO A 95 18.38 -15.16 18.25
C PRO A 95 18.75 -13.73 18.68
N THR A 96 18.20 -12.73 18.00
CA THR A 96 18.23 -11.34 18.45
C THR A 96 16.92 -11.15 19.19
N ALA A 97 17.01 -11.09 20.52
CA ALA A 97 15.89 -10.79 21.39
C ALA A 97 15.17 -9.53 20.89
N GLU A 98 13.93 -9.69 20.44
CA GLU A 98 12.73 -8.84 20.64
C GLU A 98 11.56 -9.50 19.88
N PRO A 99 10.57 -10.10 20.56
CA PRO A 99 9.43 -10.75 19.93
C PRO A 99 8.32 -9.73 19.65
N SER A 100 8.33 -9.11 18.47
CA SER A 100 7.20 -8.31 17.98
C SER A 100 6.38 -9.10 16.96
N SER A 101 5.43 -9.84 17.52
CA SER A 101 4.11 -10.17 16.98
C SER A 101 3.98 -10.59 15.51
N ASN A 102 3.83 -11.90 15.35
CA ASN A 102 3.03 -12.57 14.34
C ASN A 102 1.74 -11.81 13.97
N ALA A 103 1.54 -11.57 12.68
CA ALA A 103 0.21 -11.56 12.08
C ALA A 103 0.31 -12.08 10.65
N GLU A 104 0.16 -13.41 10.54
CA GLU A 104 -0.10 -14.06 9.27
C GLU A 104 -1.41 -13.56 8.65
N ILE A 105 -1.32 -13.42 7.34
CA ILE A 105 -2.36 -13.28 6.33
C ILE A 105 -3.48 -14.30 6.59
N ASN A 106 -4.73 -13.85 6.66
CA ASN A 106 -5.88 -14.70 6.35
C ASN A 106 -6.77 -13.98 5.35
N ASN A 107 -6.70 -14.45 4.11
CA ASN A 107 -7.51 -14.02 2.98
C ASN A 107 -8.67 -15.02 2.81
N TYR A 108 -9.88 -14.48 2.76
CA TYR A 108 -11.15 -14.96 2.21
C TYR A 108 -11.61 -16.44 2.31
N ASP A 109 -12.86 -16.54 2.80
CA ASP A 109 -13.99 -17.30 2.26
C ASP A 109 -14.32 -18.74 2.73
N SER A 110 -15.62 -18.87 3.00
CA SER A 110 -16.48 -20.06 3.04
C SER A 110 -16.67 -20.87 4.35
N GLN A 111 -17.77 -20.49 5.01
CA GLN A 111 -18.92 -21.34 5.38
C GLN A 111 -18.70 -22.54 6.31
N ARG A 112 -19.31 -22.51 7.51
CA ARG A 112 -20.36 -23.47 7.94
C ARG A 112 -20.95 -23.10 9.31
N ALA A 113 -22.29 -23.14 9.37
CA ALA A 113 -23.14 -22.87 10.51
C ALA A 113 -22.88 -23.75 11.75
N SER A 114 -23.11 -23.19 12.94
CA SER A 114 -23.82 -23.89 14.01
C SER A 114 -24.48 -22.90 14.98
N ALA A 115 -25.75 -23.15 15.25
CA ALA A 115 -26.66 -22.34 16.04
C ALA A 115 -26.34 -22.42 17.55
N SER A 116 -26.63 -21.35 18.28
CA SER A 116 -27.07 -21.43 19.67
C SER A 116 -28.00 -20.26 19.99
N GLU A 117 -29.27 -20.58 19.86
CA GLU A 117 -30.44 -20.12 20.58
C GLU A 117 -30.16 -19.44 21.94
N THR A 118 -30.65 -18.21 22.14
CA THR A 118 -31.07 -17.70 23.46
C THR A 118 -32.13 -16.60 23.29
N ALA A 119 -33.38 -17.01 23.53
CA ALA A 119 -34.47 -16.31 24.21
C ALA A 119 -34.77 -14.80 23.94
N VAL A 120 -35.86 -14.59 23.18
CA VAL A 120 -36.87 -13.49 23.33
C VAL A 120 -37.56 -13.57 24.71
N PRO A 121 -38.20 -12.52 25.30
CA PRO A 121 -39.33 -11.77 24.68
C PRO A 121 -39.50 -10.29 25.21
N PRO A 122 -40.67 -9.63 25.13
CA PRO A 122 -41.28 -9.02 23.94
C PRO A 122 -41.70 -7.54 24.16
N GLY A 123 -42.04 -6.83 23.08
CA GLY A 123 -43.08 -5.79 23.14
C GLY A 123 -42.68 -4.41 22.63
N LEU A 124 -43.07 -4.11 21.39
CA LEU A 124 -44.09 -3.10 21.04
C LEU A 124 -43.94 -2.76 19.53
N VAL A 125 -44.95 -3.15 18.75
CA VAL A 125 -45.26 -2.57 17.43
C VAL A 125 -46.60 -1.84 17.57
N PRO A 126 -46.89 -0.77 16.81
CA PRO A 126 -47.33 -0.96 15.42
C PRO A 126 -46.92 0.14 14.40
N THR A 127 -46.87 -0.26 13.11
CA THR A 127 -47.33 0.49 11.89
C THR A 127 -46.54 1.76 11.49
N ASN A 128 -46.03 2.00 10.27
CA ASN A 128 -46.40 1.60 8.90
C ASN A 128 -45.29 2.00 7.89
N GLN A 129 -45.28 1.36 6.69
CA GLN A 129 -44.70 1.83 5.40
C GLN A 129 -43.27 1.39 4.98
N GLN A 130 -43.21 0.19 4.41
CA GLN A 130 -42.73 -0.11 3.03
C GLN A 130 -41.50 0.66 2.48
N SER A 131 -40.33 0.00 2.50
CA SER A 131 -39.20 0.21 1.57
C SER A 131 -38.30 -1.04 1.60
N PRO A 132 -37.79 -1.54 0.46
CA PRO A 132 -36.97 -2.75 0.43
C PRO A 132 -35.63 -2.51 1.13
N SER A 133 -35.33 -3.34 2.13
CA SER A 133 -34.06 -3.38 2.85
C SER A 133 -32.92 -3.73 1.88
N ILE A 134 -32.29 -2.72 1.29
CA ILE A 134 -30.89 -2.84 0.91
C ILE A 134 -30.15 -3.00 2.24
N GLN A 135 -29.58 -4.19 2.47
CA GLN A 135 -28.64 -4.39 3.56
C GLN A 135 -27.46 -3.44 3.31
N GLU A 136 -27.53 -2.29 3.94
CA GLU A 136 -26.48 -1.29 3.89
C GLU A 136 -25.25 -1.93 4.57
N PRO A 137 -24.12 -2.11 3.85
CA PRO A 137 -22.92 -2.65 4.46
C PRO A 137 -22.54 -1.75 5.64
N ALA A 138 -22.03 -2.33 6.73
CA ALA A 138 -21.57 -1.54 7.87
C ALA A 138 -20.45 -0.60 7.41
N TYR A 139 -20.81 0.65 7.13
CA TYR A 139 -19.87 1.65 6.65
C TYR A 139 -18.81 1.93 7.73
N PRO A 140 -17.56 2.20 7.33
CA PRO A 140 -16.50 2.49 8.28
C PRO A 140 -16.84 3.74 9.12
N SER A 141 -16.35 3.78 10.35
CA SER A 141 -16.61 4.88 11.30
C SER A 141 -16.21 6.26 10.77
N SER A 142 -15.19 6.32 9.91
CA SER A 142 -14.78 7.55 9.21
C SER A 142 -15.87 8.09 8.28
N PHE A 143 -16.57 7.21 7.55
CA PHE A 143 -17.66 7.60 6.66
C PHE A 143 -18.88 8.06 7.45
N ALA A 144 -19.28 7.32 8.50
CA ALA A 144 -20.38 7.72 9.37
C ALA A 144 -20.12 9.10 10.02
N ARG A 145 -18.86 9.36 10.42
CA ARG A 145 -18.43 10.67 10.93
C ARG A 145 -18.56 11.76 9.87
N ILE A 146 -18.17 11.51 8.62
CA ILE A 146 -18.31 12.47 7.53
C ILE A 146 -19.80 12.75 7.22
N VAL A 147 -20.65 11.72 7.18
CA VAL A 147 -22.10 11.86 6.99
C VAL A 147 -22.73 12.67 8.13
N GLU A 148 -22.32 12.43 9.37
CA GLU A 148 -22.73 13.23 10.52
C GLU A 148 -22.34 14.71 10.33
N LEU A 149 -21.11 15.00 9.94
CA LEU A 149 -20.66 16.37 9.68
C LEU A 149 -21.47 17.05 8.57
N ILE A 150 -21.79 16.32 7.49
CA ILE A 150 -22.61 16.82 6.39
C ILE A 150 -24.05 17.09 6.85
N THR A 151 -24.67 16.13 7.54
CA THR A 151 -26.08 16.23 7.97
C THR A 151 -26.29 17.27 9.07
N THR A 152 -25.27 17.50 9.90
CA THR A 152 -25.27 18.54 10.95
C THR A 152 -24.79 19.91 10.46
N GLY A 153 -24.33 20.01 9.20
CA GLY A 153 -23.80 21.25 8.62
C GLY A 153 -22.48 21.71 9.23
N GLN A 154 -21.74 20.81 9.88
CA GLN A 154 -20.42 21.12 10.44
C GLN A 154 -19.34 21.13 9.35
N GLN A 155 -18.28 21.89 9.58
CA GLN A 155 -17.14 21.96 8.65
C GLN A 155 -16.46 20.60 8.51
N ILE A 156 -16.18 20.19 7.26
CA ILE A 156 -15.45 18.96 6.99
C ILE A 156 -13.95 19.24 7.21
N PRO A 157 -13.26 18.47 8.06
CA PRO A 157 -11.84 18.69 8.32
C PRO A 157 -11.02 18.53 7.03
N GLY A 158 -10.06 19.43 6.80
CA GLY A 158 -9.13 19.39 5.67
C GLY A 158 -9.63 20.04 4.36
N ILE A 159 -10.87 20.55 4.31
CA ILE A 159 -11.34 21.29 3.14
C ILE A 159 -10.81 22.73 3.17
N GLN A 160 -10.16 23.15 2.09
CA GLN A 160 -9.73 24.53 1.92
C GLN A 160 -10.94 25.38 1.52
N GLN A 161 -11.16 26.50 2.23
CA GLN A 161 -12.22 27.44 1.89
C GLN A 161 -11.85 28.14 0.58
N ILE A 162 -12.56 27.83 -0.50
CA ILE A 162 -12.43 28.56 -1.75
C ILE A 162 -13.23 29.85 -1.59
N PRO A 163 -12.61 31.04 -1.57
CA PRO A 163 -13.36 32.27 -1.55
C PRO A 163 -14.17 32.39 -2.85
N ASP A 164 -15.39 32.91 -2.78
CA ASP A 164 -16.28 33.16 -3.94
C ASP A 164 -15.77 34.32 -4.83
N THR A 165 -14.46 34.49 -4.89
CA THR A 165 -13.81 35.57 -5.63
C THR A 165 -13.54 35.08 -7.03
N VAL A 166 -14.30 35.61 -7.99
CA VAL A 166 -13.92 35.52 -9.40
C VAL A 166 -12.60 36.26 -9.55
N LEU A 167 -11.53 35.52 -9.87
CA LEU A 167 -10.20 36.06 -10.08
C LEU A 167 -10.19 36.89 -11.37
N THR A 168 -10.68 38.13 -11.26
CA THR A 168 -10.93 39.01 -12.41
C THR A 168 -9.58 39.52 -12.93
N GLY A 169 -9.25 39.26 -14.20
CA GLY A 169 -8.05 39.79 -14.86
C GLY A 169 -6.90 38.80 -15.08
N HIS A 170 -7.08 37.51 -14.77
CA HIS A 170 -6.13 36.45 -15.14
C HIS A 170 -6.46 35.73 -16.46
N ASP A 171 -7.48 36.20 -17.18
CA ASP A 171 -7.79 35.74 -18.54
C ASP A 171 -6.72 36.26 -19.50
N THR A 172 -5.60 35.53 -19.64
CA THR A 172 -4.67 35.79 -20.74
C THR A 172 -5.37 35.40 -22.04
N PRO A 173 -5.60 36.32 -22.99
CA PRO A 173 -6.17 35.95 -24.28
C PRO A 173 -5.20 34.98 -24.98
N SER A 174 -5.71 33.80 -25.37
CA SER A 174 -4.92 32.79 -26.06
C SER A 174 -4.69 33.20 -27.52
N GLU A 175 -3.76 34.14 -27.74
CA GLU A 175 -3.30 34.56 -29.06
C GLU A 175 -2.12 33.68 -29.50
N LYS A 176 -2.37 32.38 -29.68
CA LYS A 176 -1.40 31.49 -30.30
C LYS A 176 -1.79 31.27 -31.76
N PRO A 177 -0.93 31.59 -32.74
CA PRO A 177 -1.20 31.29 -34.13
C PRO A 177 -1.37 29.78 -34.31
N ARG A 178 -2.37 29.37 -35.08
CA ARG A 178 -2.62 27.94 -35.34
C ARG A 178 -1.41 27.35 -36.04
N ARG A 179 -0.79 26.35 -35.41
CA ARG A 179 0.31 25.62 -36.03
C ARG A 179 -0.21 24.86 -37.23
N ARG A 180 0.34 25.17 -38.40
CA ARG A 180 0.01 24.46 -39.63
C ARG A 180 0.41 23.00 -39.52
N LYS A 181 -0.40 22.13 -40.11
CA LYS A 181 -0.10 20.71 -40.16
C LYS A 181 1.03 20.48 -41.16
N PRO A 182 1.92 19.49 -40.93
CA PRO A 182 3.06 19.22 -41.83
C PRO A 182 2.69 18.90 -43.28
N TRP A 183 1.41 18.65 -43.56
CA TRP A 183 0.86 18.37 -44.90
C TRP A 183 0.13 19.57 -45.52
N GLU A 184 0.11 20.74 -44.88
CA GLU A 184 -0.29 22.01 -45.53
C GLU A 184 0.87 22.50 -46.42
N ILE A 185 1.12 21.76 -47.50
CA ILE A 185 1.89 22.26 -48.65
C ILE A 185 0.95 23.22 -49.36
N ASP A 186 1.40 24.45 -49.59
CA ASP A 186 0.64 25.47 -50.33
C ASP A 186 0.34 24.93 -51.74
N ASP A 187 -0.94 24.79 -52.09
CA ASP A 187 -1.39 24.40 -53.43
C ASP A 187 -1.25 25.60 -54.39
N GLU A 188 -0.04 26.14 -54.47
CA GLU A 188 0.36 27.21 -55.42
C GLU A 188 1.09 26.61 -56.65
N PHE A 189 0.96 25.30 -56.89
CA PHE A 189 1.55 24.61 -58.04
C PHE A 189 0.54 24.28 -59.16
N THR A 190 -0.73 24.68 -59.03
CA THR A 190 -1.79 24.36 -60.01
C THR A 190 -2.30 25.56 -60.82
N ARG A 191 -1.46 26.58 -61.06
CA ARG A 191 -1.72 27.56 -62.12
C ARG A 191 -0.42 28.14 -62.69
N GLY A 192 0.08 27.50 -63.75
CA GLY A 192 1.16 28.00 -64.60
C GLY A 192 1.26 27.16 -65.86
#